data_AF-A0A9J6BZB7-F1
#
_entry.id   AF-A0A9J6BZB7-F1
#
_cell.length_a   1.000
_cell.length_b   1.000
_cell.length_c   1.000
_cell.angle_alpha   90.00
_cell.angle_beta   90.00
_cell.angle_gamma   90.00
#
_symmetry.space_group_name_H-M   'P 1'
#
loop_
_entity.id
_entity.type
_entity.pdbx_description
1 polymer ?
#
loop_
_entity_poly.entity_id
_entity_poly.type
_entity_poly.pdbx_seq_one_letter_code
_entity_poly.pdbx_strand_id
1 'polypeptide(L)'
;MLQLHEVYGNIVKVSGLIGHPDLLFVFDGDEIRNTFRREEVLPHRPAMPSLHHYKEVLHKDFFGDCPGVIGVHGERWDKFRAQVQQVMLQANAAKNYISPLNDIADDFILRFDKLVDENNELPGNFLSELYKWALESVCRVALDTRLGCLSENPNPESRNIIAAINMFFWRVAEVELRLPVWRFYKTKKYLEYIGALDHFRK
;
A
#
# COMPACT_ATOMS: atom_id res chain seq x y z
N MET A 1 -5.31 16.65 11.05
CA MET A 1 -5.70 17.16 9.71
C MET A 1 -6.93 18.05 9.80
N LEU A 2 -8.09 17.56 10.25
CA LEU A 2 -9.30 18.39 10.41
C LEU A 2 -9.07 19.64 11.28
N GLN A 3 -8.42 19.49 12.43
CA GLN A 3 -8.07 20.63 13.29
C GLN A 3 -7.20 21.69 12.59
N LEU A 4 -6.35 21.30 11.62
CA LEU A 4 -5.55 22.28 10.87
C LEU A 4 -6.46 23.14 9.99
N HIS A 5 -7.44 22.52 9.33
CA HIS A 5 -8.41 23.22 8.50
C HIS A 5 -9.28 24.16 9.35
N GLU A 6 -9.79 23.67 10.49
CA GLU A 6 -10.66 24.46 11.38
C GLU A 6 -9.95 25.70 11.93
N VAL A 7 -8.67 25.59 12.28
CA VAL A 7 -7.91 26.67 12.93
C VAL A 7 -7.28 27.63 11.92
N TYR A 8 -6.76 27.12 10.80
CA TYR A 8 -5.92 27.89 9.87
C TYR A 8 -6.56 28.08 8.48
N GLY A 9 -7.70 27.45 8.22
CA GLY A 9 -8.45 27.60 6.98
C GLY A 9 -7.97 26.68 5.84
N ASN A 10 -8.34 27.08 4.61
CA ASN A 10 -8.34 26.20 3.44
C ASN A 10 -6.95 25.77 2.92
N ILE A 11 -5.89 26.51 3.27
CA ILE A 11 -4.52 26.18 2.87
C ILE A 11 -3.61 26.40 4.07
N VAL A 12 -2.90 25.36 4.47
CA VAL A 12 -2.08 25.37 5.69
C VAL A 12 -0.68 24.88 5.39
N LYS A 13 0.33 25.70 5.68
CA LYS A 13 1.73 25.30 5.62
C LYS A 13 2.21 24.85 6.99
N VAL A 14 2.79 23.66 7.07
CA VAL A 14 3.50 23.14 8.24
C VAL A 14 4.98 23.04 7.90
N SER A 15 5.80 23.86 8.55
CA SER A 15 7.24 23.99 8.28
C SER A 15 8.09 23.66 9.52
N GLY A 16 9.38 23.45 9.32
CA GLY A 16 10.33 23.21 10.42
C GLY A 16 10.30 21.79 11.00
N LEU A 17 9.71 20.84 10.29
CA LEU A 17 9.71 19.43 10.66
C LEU A 17 11.09 18.83 10.37
N ILE A 18 11.81 18.42 11.42
CA ILE A 18 13.16 17.83 11.29
C ILE A 18 13.11 16.59 10.40
N GLY A 19 13.88 16.60 9.32
CA GLY A 19 13.98 15.47 8.38
C GLY A 19 12.92 15.45 7.29
N HIS A 20 12.04 16.46 7.24
CA HIS A 20 10.97 16.58 6.25
C HIS A 20 11.00 17.95 5.56
N PRO A 21 10.59 18.02 4.27
CA PRO A 21 10.33 19.31 3.63
C PRO A 21 9.12 19.99 4.27
N ASP A 22 8.96 21.29 4.00
CA ASP A 22 7.72 22.01 4.30
C ASP A 22 6.53 21.29 3.64
N LEU A 23 5.46 21.08 4.41
CA LEU A 23 4.24 20.43 3.95
C LEU A 23 3.16 21.48 3.72
N LEU A 24 2.53 21.45 2.55
CA LEU A 24 1.39 22.27 2.23
C LEU A 24 0.14 21.39 2.19
N PHE A 25 -0.80 21.64 3.10
CA PHE A 25 -2.09 20.98 3.14
C PHE A 25 -3.13 21.87 2.47
N VAL A 26 -3.77 21.36 1.42
CA VAL A 26 -4.83 22.05 0.67
C VAL A 26 -6.14 21.34 0.95
N PHE A 27 -7.10 22.07 1.53
CA PHE A 27 -8.44 21.58 1.88
C PHE A 27 -9.52 22.08 0.92
N ASP A 28 -9.20 23.06 0.08
CA ASP A 28 -10.10 23.60 -0.93
C ASP A 28 -10.07 22.79 -2.23
N GLY A 29 -11.25 22.38 -2.72
CA GLY A 29 -11.38 21.54 -3.91
C GLY A 29 -11.00 22.24 -5.21
N ASP A 30 -11.23 23.54 -5.32
CA ASP A 30 -10.86 24.31 -6.51
C ASP A 30 -9.33 24.45 -6.61
N GLU A 31 -8.65 24.64 -5.49
CA GLU A 31 -7.18 24.70 -5.43
C GLU A 31 -6.52 23.34 -5.66
N ILE A 32 -7.11 22.25 -5.15
CA ILE A 32 -6.69 20.89 -5.50
C ILE A 32 -6.78 20.68 -7.02
N ARG A 33 -7.92 21.04 -7.64
CA ARG A 33 -8.11 20.95 -9.10
C ARG A 33 -7.10 21.82 -9.85
N ASN A 34 -6.87 23.06 -9.41
CA ASN A 34 -5.92 23.98 -10.05
C ASN A 34 -4.49 23.44 -9.98
N THR A 35 -4.12 22.78 -8.87
CA THR A 35 -2.82 22.13 -8.70
C THR A 35 -2.66 20.97 -9.68
N PHE A 36 -3.61 20.04 -9.73
CA PHE A 36 -3.54 18.89 -10.64
C PHE A 36 -3.59 19.28 -12.13
N ARG A 37 -4.27 20.38 -12.49
CA ARG A 37 -4.25 20.91 -13.87
C ARG A 37 -2.86 21.40 -14.30
N ARG A 38 -1.99 21.73 -13.35
CA ARG A 38 -0.62 22.20 -13.58
C ARG A 38 0.40 21.08 -13.33
N GLU A 39 -0.05 19.86 -13.09
CA GLU A 39 0.85 18.72 -12.88
C GLU A 39 1.66 18.44 -14.15
N GLU A 40 2.96 18.24 -13.98
CA GLU A 40 3.85 17.87 -15.08
C GLU A 40 3.63 16.40 -15.50
N VAL A 41 4.09 16.06 -16.71
CA VAL A 41 4.00 14.68 -17.24
C VAL A 41 4.67 13.66 -16.31
N LEU A 42 5.75 14.09 -15.63
CA LEU A 42 6.52 13.28 -14.69
C LEU A 42 6.29 13.78 -13.25
N PRO A 43 5.18 13.42 -12.61
CA PRO A 43 4.82 13.96 -11.30
C PRO A 43 5.86 13.59 -10.23
N HIS A 44 6.27 14.60 -9.48
CA HIS A 44 7.12 14.43 -8.31
C HIS A 44 6.27 14.30 -7.05
N ARG A 45 6.28 13.12 -6.44
CA ARG A 45 5.58 12.84 -5.19
C ARG A 45 6.57 12.86 -4.03
N PRO A 46 6.14 13.15 -2.78
CA PRO A 46 7.02 13.04 -1.63
C PRO A 46 7.70 11.66 -1.61
N ALA A 47 9.03 11.67 -1.56
CA ALA A 47 9.80 10.44 -1.52
C ALA A 47 9.49 9.65 -0.23
N MET A 48 9.72 8.35 -0.28
CA MET A 48 9.74 7.48 0.90
C MET A 48 11.20 7.06 1.16
N PRO A 49 11.99 7.86 1.90
CA PRO A 49 13.40 7.58 2.15
C PRO A 49 13.71 6.17 2.64
N SER A 50 12.86 5.57 3.47
CA SER A 50 13.12 4.22 3.98
C SER A 50 12.89 3.14 2.93
N LEU A 51 11.86 3.30 2.09
CA LEU A 51 11.62 2.40 0.97
C LEU A 51 12.67 2.57 -0.14
N HIS A 52 13.09 3.82 -0.39
CA HIS A 52 14.21 4.10 -1.29
C HIS A 52 15.47 3.40 -0.79
N HIS A 53 15.81 3.53 0.49
CA HIS A 53 16.96 2.83 1.07
C HIS A 53 16.85 1.30 0.95
N TYR A 54 15.67 0.73 1.20
CA TYR A 54 15.44 -0.71 1.02
C TYR A 54 15.73 -1.16 -0.42
N LYS A 55 15.18 -0.45 -1.42
CA LYS A 55 15.27 -0.85 -2.83
C LYS A 55 16.62 -0.56 -3.47
N GLU A 56 17.20 0.62 -3.20
CA GLU A 56 18.37 1.14 -3.92
C GLU A 56 19.70 0.90 -3.18
N VAL A 57 19.65 0.61 -1.87
CA VAL A 57 20.85 0.36 -1.06
C VAL A 57 20.92 -1.08 -0.59
N LEU A 58 19.88 -1.58 0.08
CA LEU A 58 19.93 -2.92 0.68
C LEU A 58 19.71 -4.04 -0.34
N HIS A 59 18.81 -3.85 -1.29
CA HIS A 59 18.41 -4.88 -2.25
C HIS A 59 18.51 -4.41 -3.71
N LYS A 60 19.53 -3.59 -4.00
CA LYS A 60 19.78 -3.09 -5.36
C LYS A 60 19.92 -4.23 -6.37
N ASP A 61 20.56 -5.33 -5.98
CA ASP A 61 20.76 -6.49 -6.85
C ASP A 61 19.45 -7.18 -7.25
N PHE A 62 18.39 -7.04 -6.44
CA PHE A 62 17.07 -7.58 -6.72
C PHE A 62 16.22 -6.62 -7.56
N PHE A 63 16.17 -5.34 -7.21
CA PHE A 63 15.32 -4.35 -7.88
C PHE A 63 15.94 -3.77 -9.17
N GLY A 64 17.26 -3.79 -9.27
CA GLY A 64 18.03 -3.27 -10.41
C GLY A 64 17.61 -1.85 -10.81
N ASP A 65 17.52 -1.63 -12.12
CA ASP A 65 17.19 -0.32 -12.69
C ASP A 65 15.68 -0.02 -12.67
N CYS A 66 14.83 -0.94 -12.21
CA CYS A 66 13.37 -0.82 -12.27
C CYS A 66 12.68 -1.14 -10.92
N PRO A 67 12.78 -0.25 -9.91
CA PRO A 67 12.30 -0.52 -8.54
C PRO A 67 10.78 -0.41 -8.35
N GLY A 68 10.03 -0.26 -9.44
CA GLY A 68 8.57 -0.10 -9.45
C GLY A 68 8.11 1.35 -9.42
N VAL A 69 6.87 1.58 -8.97
CA VAL A 69 6.21 2.91 -9.02
C VAL A 69 6.30 3.72 -7.72
N ILE A 70 6.47 3.07 -6.57
CA ILE A 70 6.43 3.74 -5.26
C ILE A 70 7.85 4.19 -4.89
N GLY A 71 8.00 5.49 -4.63
CA GLY A 71 9.28 6.11 -4.28
C GLY A 71 10.26 6.26 -5.46
N VAL A 72 9.76 6.17 -6.70
CA VAL A 72 10.53 6.30 -7.94
C VAL A 72 9.96 7.46 -8.74
N HIS A 73 10.84 8.22 -9.42
CA HIS A 73 10.50 9.42 -10.19
C HIS A 73 11.21 9.42 -11.54
N GLY A 74 10.81 10.35 -12.42
CA GLY A 74 11.42 10.55 -13.73
C GLY A 74 11.19 9.39 -14.70
N GLU A 75 12.12 9.22 -15.63
CA GLU A 75 12.00 8.24 -16.72
C GLU A 75 11.90 6.78 -16.24
N ARG A 76 12.56 6.43 -15.12
CA ARG A 76 12.47 5.07 -14.54
C ARG A 76 11.04 4.77 -14.08
N TRP A 77 10.39 5.76 -13.46
CA TRP A 77 8.99 5.65 -13.07
C TRP A 77 8.07 5.57 -14.29
N ASP A 78 8.30 6.42 -15.29
CA ASP A 78 7.46 6.47 -16.49
C ASP A 78 7.54 5.16 -17.27
N LYS A 79 8.75 4.63 -17.47
CA LYS A 79 8.97 3.34 -18.14
C LYS A 79 8.24 2.20 -17.45
N PHE A 80 8.38 2.07 -16.12
CA PHE A 80 7.68 1.02 -15.38
C PHE A 80 6.16 1.22 -15.41
N ARG A 81 5.69 2.46 -15.19
CA ARG A 81 4.25 2.79 -15.20
C ARG A 81 3.61 2.51 -16.56
N ALA A 82 4.28 2.87 -17.65
CA ALA A 82 3.80 2.66 -19.01
C ALA A 82 3.54 1.18 -19.31
N GLN A 83 4.37 0.27 -18.78
CA GLN A 83 4.18 -1.17 -18.93
C GLN A 83 3.00 -1.68 -18.08
N VAL A 84 2.96 -1.31 -16.80
CA VAL A 84 1.94 -1.84 -15.87
C VAL A 84 0.54 -1.27 -16.14
N GLN A 85 0.43 0.00 -16.55
CA GLN A 85 -0.88 0.62 -16.77
C GLN A 85 -1.69 -0.04 -17.89
N GLN A 86 -1.02 -0.59 -18.91
CA GLN A 86 -1.69 -1.22 -20.05
C GLN A 86 -2.43 -2.49 -19.61
N VAL A 87 -1.83 -3.26 -18.70
CA VAL A 87 -2.39 -4.53 -18.22
C VAL A 87 -3.33 -4.35 -17.03
N MET A 88 -3.13 -3.33 -16.19
CA MET A 88 -3.93 -3.15 -14.97
C MET A 88 -5.06 -2.12 -15.09
N LEU A 89 -4.84 -1.00 -15.78
CA LEU A 89 -5.75 0.16 -15.72
C LEU A 89 -6.66 0.30 -16.94
N GLN A 90 -6.35 -0.36 -18.05
CA GLN A 90 -7.22 -0.33 -19.23
C GLN A 90 -8.52 -1.07 -18.97
N ALA A 91 -9.65 -0.43 -19.30
CA ALA A 91 -10.98 -1.00 -19.06
C ALA A 91 -11.16 -2.41 -19.66
N ASN A 92 -10.59 -2.68 -20.84
CA ASN A 92 -10.68 -4.00 -21.46
C ASN A 92 -9.84 -5.06 -20.72
N ALA A 93 -8.66 -4.70 -20.21
CA ALA A 93 -7.86 -5.59 -19.39
C ALA A 93 -8.56 -5.86 -18.04
N ALA A 94 -9.09 -4.80 -17.41
CA ALA A 94 -9.81 -4.90 -16.14
C ALA A 94 -11.02 -5.84 -16.20
N LYS A 95 -11.74 -5.88 -17.33
CA LYS A 95 -12.89 -6.79 -17.54
C LYS A 95 -12.54 -8.27 -17.38
N ASN A 96 -11.31 -8.66 -17.74
CA ASN A 96 -10.88 -10.06 -17.64
C ASN A 96 -10.79 -10.53 -16.18
N TYR A 97 -10.67 -9.61 -15.22
CA TYR A 97 -10.60 -9.93 -13.81
C TYR A 97 -11.97 -9.99 -13.13
N ILE A 98 -13.05 -9.55 -13.78
CA ILE A 98 -14.39 -9.51 -13.16
C ILE A 98 -14.86 -10.91 -12.76
N SER A 99 -14.86 -11.87 -13.69
CA SER A 99 -15.30 -13.24 -13.37
C SER A 99 -14.44 -13.90 -12.29
N PRO A 100 -13.09 -13.89 -12.38
CA PRO A 100 -12.24 -14.38 -11.29
C PRO A 100 -12.47 -13.75 -9.91
N LEU A 101 -12.76 -12.44 -9.87
CA LEU A 101 -13.04 -11.73 -8.62
C LEU A 101 -14.45 -12.02 -8.09
N ASN A 102 -15.42 -12.25 -8.97
CA ASN A 102 -16.76 -12.70 -8.58
C ASN A 102 -16.70 -14.08 -7.92
N ASP A 103 -15.92 -15.02 -8.45
CA ASP A 103 -15.75 -16.34 -7.83
C ASP A 103 -15.22 -16.20 -6.39
N ILE A 104 -14.27 -15.29 -6.16
CA ILE A 104 -13.73 -15.01 -4.82
C ILE A 104 -14.77 -14.31 -3.93
N ALA A 105 -15.60 -13.43 -4.49
CA ALA A 105 -16.67 -12.77 -3.75
C ALA A 105 -17.75 -13.79 -3.32
N ASP A 106 -18.12 -14.72 -4.19
CA ASP A 106 -19.06 -15.81 -3.88
C ASP A 106 -18.50 -16.71 -2.77
N ASP A 107 -17.21 -17.09 -2.86
CA ASP A 107 -16.53 -17.83 -1.79
C ASP A 107 -16.52 -17.07 -0.46
N PHE A 108 -16.38 -15.74 -0.52
CA PHE A 108 -16.41 -14.88 0.67
C PHE A 108 -17.81 -14.80 1.29
N ILE A 109 -18.87 -14.74 0.48
CA ILE A 109 -20.27 -14.78 0.94
C ILE A 109 -20.58 -16.13 1.59
N LEU A 110 -20.18 -17.25 0.97
CA LEU A 110 -20.35 -18.57 1.57
C LEU A 110 -19.62 -18.70 2.91
N ARG A 111 -18.47 -18.04 3.04
CA ARG A 111 -17.73 -17.98 4.31
C ARG A 111 -18.42 -17.07 5.33
N PHE A 112 -18.97 -15.95 4.90
CA PHE A 112 -19.76 -15.04 5.73
C PHE A 112 -20.92 -15.79 6.40
N ASP A 113 -21.70 -16.54 5.62
CA ASP A 113 -22.86 -17.31 6.12
C ASP A 113 -22.47 -18.34 7.20
N LYS A 114 -21.24 -18.86 7.16
CA LYS A 114 -20.70 -19.80 8.16
C LYS A 114 -20.19 -19.12 9.42
N LEU A 115 -19.88 -17.82 9.36
CA LEU A 115 -19.30 -17.06 10.47
C LEU A 115 -20.34 -16.31 11.29
N VAL A 116 -21.53 -16.11 10.72
CA VAL A 116 -22.66 -15.48 11.42
C VAL A 116 -23.11 -16.38 12.57
N ASP A 117 -23.23 -15.79 13.76
CA ASP A 117 -23.69 -16.49 14.96
C ASP A 117 -25.23 -16.54 15.07
N GLU A 118 -25.73 -17.12 16.16
CA GLU A 118 -27.18 -17.24 16.42
C GLU A 118 -27.90 -15.88 16.55
N ASN A 119 -27.18 -14.79 16.80
CA ASN A 119 -27.72 -13.44 16.92
C ASN A 119 -27.67 -12.66 15.60
N ASN A 120 -27.27 -13.30 14.50
CA ASN A 120 -26.95 -12.66 13.22
C ASN A 120 -25.75 -11.68 13.30
N GLU A 121 -24.80 -11.94 14.19
CA GLU A 121 -23.60 -11.12 14.34
C GLU A 121 -22.36 -11.80 13.75
N LEU A 122 -21.45 -10.99 13.22
CA LEU A 122 -20.14 -11.44 12.75
C LEU A 122 -19.14 -11.46 13.91
N PRO A 123 -18.07 -12.26 13.82
CA PRO A 123 -17.06 -12.29 14.85
C PRO A 123 -16.41 -10.91 15.04
N GLY A 124 -16.10 -10.54 16.29
CA GLY A 124 -15.53 -9.23 16.61
C GLY A 124 -14.20 -8.90 15.90
N ASN A 125 -13.51 -9.91 15.35
CA ASN A 125 -12.31 -9.77 14.54
C ASN A 125 -12.54 -9.94 13.02
N PHE A 126 -13.75 -9.64 12.52
CA PHE A 126 -14.12 -9.78 11.11
C PHE A 126 -13.18 -9.07 10.12
N LEU A 127 -12.46 -8.02 10.56
CA LEU A 127 -11.41 -7.39 9.75
C LEU A 127 -10.35 -8.39 9.25
N SER A 128 -10.05 -9.44 10.02
CA SER A 128 -9.14 -10.50 9.59
C SER A 128 -9.66 -11.30 8.38
N GLU A 129 -10.98 -11.42 8.24
CA GLU A 129 -11.63 -12.06 7.10
C GLU A 129 -11.58 -11.15 5.87
N LEU A 130 -11.75 -9.84 6.05
CA LEU A 130 -11.55 -8.86 4.98
C LEU A 130 -10.11 -8.86 4.45
N TYR A 131 -9.10 -9.03 5.32
CA TYR A 131 -7.71 -9.15 4.88
C TYR A 131 -7.46 -10.40 4.03
N LYS A 132 -8.09 -11.53 4.36
CA LYS A 132 -8.00 -12.76 3.55
C LYS A 132 -8.64 -12.57 2.19
N TRP A 133 -9.83 -11.95 2.14
CA TRP A 133 -10.52 -11.64 0.88
C TRP A 133 -9.70 -10.68 0.01
N ALA A 134 -9.15 -9.61 0.60
CA ALA A 134 -8.32 -8.65 -0.11
C ALA A 134 -7.04 -9.31 -0.66
N LEU A 135 -6.37 -10.14 0.15
CA LEU A 135 -5.16 -10.85 -0.30
C LEU A 135 -5.48 -11.84 -1.44
N GLU A 136 -6.52 -12.64 -1.29
CA GLU A 136 -6.96 -13.58 -2.35
C GLU A 136 -7.26 -12.84 -3.66
N SER A 137 -7.96 -11.70 -3.57
CA SER A 137 -8.33 -10.87 -4.72
C SER A 137 -7.11 -10.27 -5.42
N VAL A 138 -6.20 -9.66 -4.65
CA VAL A 138 -4.98 -9.05 -5.21
C VAL A 138 -4.08 -10.10 -5.83
N CYS A 139 -3.89 -11.26 -5.19
CA CYS A 139 -3.07 -12.34 -5.73
C CYS A 139 -3.71 -12.98 -6.96
N ARG A 140 -5.04 -13.06 -7.03
CA ARG A 140 -5.73 -13.53 -8.23
C ARG A 140 -5.48 -12.60 -9.42
N VAL A 141 -5.48 -11.29 -9.22
CA VAL A 141 -5.20 -10.32 -10.29
C VAL A 141 -3.71 -10.28 -10.65
N ALA A 142 -2.84 -10.24 -9.65
CA ALA A 142 -1.40 -10.01 -9.86
C ALA A 142 -0.62 -11.27 -10.26
N LEU A 143 -1.04 -12.44 -9.78
CA LEU A 143 -0.33 -13.71 -9.94
C LEU A 143 -1.16 -14.78 -10.65
N ASP A 144 -2.38 -14.45 -11.08
CA ASP A 144 -3.34 -15.39 -11.67
C ASP A 144 -3.60 -16.63 -10.77
N THR A 145 -3.38 -16.50 -9.45
CA THR A 145 -3.34 -17.65 -8.52
C THR A 145 -4.33 -17.48 -7.37
N ARG A 146 -5.02 -18.57 -7.03
CA ARG A 146 -5.83 -18.70 -5.80
C ARG A 146 -4.92 -19.18 -4.67
N LEU A 147 -4.74 -18.35 -3.62
CA LEU A 147 -3.93 -18.71 -2.45
C LEU A 147 -4.69 -19.58 -1.44
N GLY A 148 -6.02 -19.65 -1.57
CA GLY A 148 -6.87 -20.38 -0.65
C GLY A 148 -7.00 -19.68 0.71
N CYS A 149 -6.91 -18.35 0.76
CA CYS A 149 -7.00 -17.59 2.01
C CYS A 149 -8.38 -17.74 2.69
N LEU A 150 -9.42 -18.00 1.90
CA LEU A 150 -10.82 -18.13 2.34
C LEU A 150 -11.24 -19.56 2.65
N SER A 151 -10.39 -20.56 2.40
CA SER A 151 -10.74 -21.97 2.62
C SER A 151 -10.91 -22.27 4.12
N GLU A 152 -11.52 -23.42 4.43
CA GLU A 152 -11.66 -23.89 5.81
C GLU A 152 -10.29 -24.21 6.44
N ASN A 153 -9.33 -24.65 5.61
CA ASN A 153 -7.94 -24.91 6.00
C ASN A 153 -7.00 -23.98 5.22
N PRO A 154 -6.93 -22.69 5.59
CA PRO A 154 -6.15 -21.71 4.84
C PRO A 154 -4.66 -22.02 4.91
N ASN A 155 -3.96 -21.79 3.80
CA ASN A 155 -2.51 -21.94 3.74
C ASN A 155 -1.86 -21.10 4.86
N PRO A 156 -1.03 -21.67 5.75
CA PRO A 156 -0.33 -20.91 6.78
C PRO A 156 0.40 -19.68 6.25
N GLU A 157 0.91 -19.75 5.01
CA GLU A 157 1.63 -18.66 4.38
C GLU A 157 0.75 -17.44 4.12
N SER A 158 -0.54 -17.61 3.84
CA SER A 158 -1.47 -16.48 3.69
C SER A 158 -1.54 -15.62 4.97
N ARG A 159 -1.47 -16.25 6.14
CA ARG A 159 -1.44 -15.55 7.43
C ARG A 159 -0.11 -14.81 7.64
N ASN A 160 1.00 -15.41 7.24
CA ASN A 160 2.32 -14.78 7.32
C ASN A 160 2.38 -13.54 6.41
N ILE A 161 1.86 -13.65 5.20
CA ILE A 161 1.76 -12.53 4.24
C ILE A 161 0.92 -11.39 4.83
N ILE A 162 -0.28 -11.69 5.35
CA ILE A 162 -1.14 -10.67 5.99
C ILE A 162 -0.43 -10.02 7.18
N ALA A 163 0.26 -10.82 8.01
CA ALA A 163 1.01 -10.30 9.15
C ALA A 163 2.17 -9.39 8.71
N ALA A 164 2.91 -9.75 7.66
CA ALA A 164 3.98 -8.95 7.08
C ALA A 164 3.45 -7.62 6.51
N ILE A 165 2.34 -7.65 5.76
CA ILE A 165 1.69 -6.43 5.23
C ILE A 165 1.28 -5.50 6.37
N ASN A 166 0.63 -6.03 7.40
CA ASN A 166 0.23 -5.25 8.57
C ASN A 166 1.45 -4.67 9.30
N MET A 167 2.51 -5.46 9.49
CA MET A 167 3.76 -5.00 10.11
C MET A 167 4.40 -3.86 9.30
N PHE A 168 4.44 -3.99 7.97
CA PHE A 168 4.92 -2.94 7.08
C PHE A 168 4.13 -1.65 7.27
N PHE A 169 2.79 -1.70 7.20
CA PHE A 169 1.95 -0.50 7.35
C PHE A 169 2.03 0.13 8.74
N TRP A 170 2.16 -0.67 9.80
CA TRP A 170 2.36 -0.12 11.15
C TRP A 170 3.71 0.57 11.29
N ARG A 171 4.78 0.00 10.73
CA ARG A 171 6.13 0.53 10.90
C ARG A 171 6.47 1.63 9.92
N VAL A 172 5.92 1.64 8.71
CA VAL A 172 6.23 2.67 7.70
C VAL A 172 5.87 4.06 8.19
N ALA A 173 4.71 4.23 8.86
CA ALA A 173 4.34 5.52 9.44
C ALA A 173 5.34 5.99 10.50
N GLU A 174 5.86 5.07 11.33
CA GLU A 174 6.85 5.41 12.35
C GLU A 174 8.24 5.72 11.78
N VAL A 175 8.63 4.99 10.73
CA VAL A 175 9.94 5.13 10.08
C VAL A 175 9.98 6.36 9.16
N GLU A 176 8.86 6.70 8.53
CA GLU A 176 8.76 7.80 7.56
C GLU A 176 8.29 9.13 8.15
N LEU A 177 7.54 9.17 9.26
CA LEU A 177 6.98 10.44 9.78
C LEU A 177 7.61 10.92 11.10
N ARG A 178 8.38 10.06 11.78
CA ARG A 178 9.10 10.48 13.00
C ARG A 178 10.52 10.91 12.64
N LEU A 179 11.22 11.44 13.65
CA LEU A 179 12.65 11.75 13.52
C LEU A 179 13.41 10.58 12.88
N PRO A 180 14.19 10.81 11.81
CA PRO A 180 14.77 9.76 10.99
C PRO A 180 16.02 9.13 11.64
N VAL A 181 15.91 8.73 12.92
CA VAL A 181 16.98 8.11 13.73
C VAL A 181 17.53 6.84 13.06
N TRP A 182 16.67 6.14 12.32
CA TRP A 182 17.04 4.93 11.58
C TRP A 182 18.17 5.15 10.56
N ARG A 183 18.37 6.39 10.08
CA ARG A 183 19.46 6.74 9.17
C ARG A 183 20.85 6.67 9.85
N PHE A 184 20.90 6.77 11.17
CA PHE A 184 22.14 6.74 11.95
C PHE A 184 22.31 5.43 12.74
N TYR A 185 21.22 4.85 13.22
CA TYR A 185 21.23 3.60 14.00
C TYR A 185 20.04 2.71 13.63
N LYS A 186 20.27 1.40 13.45
CA LYS A 186 19.22 0.43 13.11
C LYS A 186 18.26 0.19 14.28
N THR A 187 17.25 1.05 14.40
CA THR A 187 16.22 0.93 15.45
C THR A 187 15.40 -0.36 15.27
N LYS A 188 14.83 -0.87 16.38
CA LYS A 188 13.94 -2.05 16.34
C LYS A 188 12.81 -1.91 15.33
N LYS A 189 12.16 -0.74 15.28
CA LYS A 189 11.05 -0.44 14.35
C LYS A 189 11.48 -0.51 12.89
N TYR A 190 12.68 0.00 12.60
CA TYR A 190 13.27 -0.09 11.28
C TYR A 190 13.59 -1.54 10.91
N LEU A 191 14.15 -2.33 11.82
CA LEU A 191 14.42 -3.75 11.56
C LEU A 191 13.13 -4.56 11.31
N GLU A 192 12.07 -4.28 12.06
CA GLU A 192 10.75 -4.91 11.82
C GLU A 192 10.14 -4.49 10.48
N TYR A 193 10.29 -3.22 10.08
CA TYR A 193 9.92 -2.73 8.75
C TYR A 193 10.66 -3.47 7.62
N ILE A 194 11.98 -3.61 7.74
CA ILE A 194 12.79 -4.33 6.76
C ILE A 194 12.43 -5.81 6.73
N GLY A 195 12.27 -6.43 7.90
CA GLY A 195 11.88 -7.84 8.01
C GLY A 195 10.51 -8.14 7.38
N ALA A 196 9.56 -7.19 7.48
CA ALA A 196 8.27 -7.30 6.82
C ALA A 196 8.38 -7.27 5.29
N LEU A 197 9.23 -6.40 4.74
CA LEU A 197 9.50 -6.35 3.30
C LEU A 197 10.22 -7.60 2.80
N ASP A 198 11.23 -8.07 3.55
CA ASP A 198 12.02 -9.25 3.22
C ASP A 198 11.23 -10.56 3.21
N HIS A 199 10.05 -10.59 3.84
CA HIS A 199 9.18 -11.75 3.79
C HIS A 199 8.80 -12.12 2.34
N PHE A 200 8.66 -11.14 1.46
CA PHE A 200 8.28 -11.34 0.05
C PHE A 200 9.47 -11.70 -0.86
N ARG A 201 10.69 -11.77 -0.33
CA ARG A 201 11.92 -12.08 -1.09
C ARG A 201 12.39 -13.51 -0.88
N LYS A 202 12.01 -14.15 0.23
CA LYS A 202 12.43 -15.51 0.61
C LYS A 202 11.56 -16.54 -0.09
#